data_AF-A0A957TGS2-F1
#
_entry.id   AF-A0A957TGS2-F1
#
_cell.length_a   1.000
_cell.length_b   1.000
_cell.length_c   1.000
_cell.angle_alpha   90.00
_cell.angle_beta   90.00
_cell.angle_gamma   90.00
#
_symmetry.space_group_name_H-M   'P 1'
#
loop_
_entity.id
_entity.type
_entity.pdbx_description
1 polymer ?
#
loop_
_entity_poly.entity_id
_entity_poly.type
_entity_poly.pdbx_seq_one_letter_code
_entity_poly.pdbx_strand_id
1 'polypeptide(L)'
;MKKFFILLTLAVLLSACISVDVDEPSTPVPLDFVTATLPPTKVGYVPPTLTATPAITSTPTFVVTIDPNCKDSAVLVRDVTIPDGTKMQPGETFTKTWEFIN
;
A
#
# COMPACT_ATOMS: atom_id res chain seq x y z
N MET A 1 63.61 14.74 -6.33
CA MET A 1 62.40 15.55 -6.61
C MET A 1 61.55 14.99 -7.75
N LYS A 2 62.10 14.73 -8.95
CA LYS A 2 61.35 14.15 -10.09
C LYS A 2 60.70 12.78 -9.79
N LYS A 3 61.41 11.87 -9.12
CA LYS A 3 60.89 10.53 -8.75
C LYS A 3 59.72 10.59 -7.75
N PHE A 4 59.76 11.55 -6.83
CA PHE A 4 58.67 11.78 -5.87
C PHE A 4 57.42 12.32 -6.57
N PHE A 5 57.60 13.22 -7.54
CA PHE A 5 56.51 13.71 -8.39
C PHE A 5 55.85 12.59 -9.21
N ILE A 6 56.64 11.67 -9.77
CA ILE A 6 56.11 10.53 -10.54
C ILE A 6 55.29 9.58 -9.66
N LEU A 7 55.78 9.29 -8.44
CA LEU A 7 55.06 8.46 -7.47
C LEU A 7 53.75 9.12 -7.01
N LEU A 8 53.75 10.43 -6.80
CA LEU A 8 52.55 11.19 -6.42
C LEU A 8 51.51 11.20 -7.56
N THR A 9 51.93 11.41 -8.80
CA THR A 9 51.01 11.39 -9.96
C THR A 9 50.43 9.99 -10.21
N LEU A 10 51.21 8.93 -9.98
CA LEU A 10 50.73 7.55 -10.13
C LEU A 10 49.70 7.22 -9.05
N ALA A 11 49.93 7.64 -7.80
CA ALA A 11 48.96 7.45 -6.71
C ALA A 11 47.62 8.17 -6.97
N VAL A 12 47.66 9.38 -7.55
CA VAL A 12 46.44 10.14 -7.91
C VAL A 12 45.67 9.45 -9.04
N LEU A 13 46.36 8.87 -10.02
CA LEU A 13 45.72 8.13 -11.12
C LEU A 13 45.04 6.83 -10.67
N LEU A 14 45.57 6.14 -9.65
CA LEU A 14 44.94 4.93 -9.10
C LEU A 14 43.70 5.21 -8.26
N SER A 15 43.52 6.43 -7.74
CA SER A 15 42.37 6.80 -6.88
C SER A 15 41.15 7.31 -7.68
N ALA A 16 41.26 7.50 -9.00
CA ALA A 16 40.22 8.15 -9.80
C ALA A 16 39.08 7.21 -10.27
N CYS A 17 39.14 5.90 -9.94
CA CYS A 17 38.17 4.92 -10.44
C CYS A 17 37.05 4.59 -9.44
N ILE A 18 36.55 5.55 -8.66
CA ILE A 18 35.30 5.36 -7.92
C ILE A 18 34.14 5.91 -8.75
N SER A 19 33.50 5.03 -9.51
CA SER A 19 32.21 5.33 -10.12
C SER A 19 31.16 5.09 -9.04
N VAL A 20 30.62 6.17 -8.50
CA VAL A 20 29.43 6.10 -7.64
C VAL A 20 28.24 6.06 -8.59
N ASP A 21 27.77 4.85 -8.90
CA ASP A 21 26.43 4.69 -9.45
C ASP A 21 25.46 5.13 -8.34
N VAL A 22 24.84 6.29 -8.53
CA VAL A 22 23.60 6.60 -7.84
C VAL A 22 22.57 5.71 -8.52
N ASP A 23 22.26 4.58 -7.89
CA ASP A 23 21.03 3.86 -8.21
C ASP A 23 19.89 4.86 -7.96
N GLU A 24 19.39 5.49 -9.02
CA GLU A 24 18.07 6.09 -8.96
C GLU A 24 17.14 4.94 -8.55
N PRO A 25 16.30 5.13 -7.51
CA PRO A 25 15.30 4.13 -7.21
C PRO A 25 14.45 3.99 -8.47
N SER A 26 14.66 2.90 -9.21
CA SER A 26 13.73 2.40 -10.21
C SER A 26 12.49 1.92 -9.45
N THR A 27 11.77 2.90 -8.91
CA THR A 27 10.39 2.70 -8.53
C THR A 27 9.73 2.36 -9.86
N PRO A 28 9.24 1.13 -10.08
CA PRO A 28 8.45 0.87 -11.27
C PRO A 28 7.25 1.79 -11.15
N VAL A 29 7.25 2.89 -11.92
CA VAL A 29 6.03 3.67 -12.10
C VAL A 29 5.09 2.69 -12.79
N PRO A 30 3.97 2.29 -12.17
CA PRO A 30 3.03 1.42 -12.84
C PRO A 30 2.65 2.06 -14.17
N LEU A 31 2.88 1.35 -15.27
CA LEU A 31 2.52 1.76 -16.63
C LEU A 31 1.00 1.93 -16.81
N ASP A 32 0.22 1.61 -15.79
CA ASP A 32 -1.24 1.62 -15.78
C ASP A 32 -1.85 2.74 -14.92
N PHE A 33 -1.15 3.87 -14.74
CA PHE A 33 -1.80 5.07 -14.21
C PHE A 33 -2.75 5.67 -15.26
N VAL A 34 -3.97 5.15 -15.30
CA VAL A 34 -5.10 5.78 -15.99
C VAL A 34 -5.40 7.08 -15.27
N THR A 35 -4.97 8.20 -15.85
CA THR A 35 -5.48 9.51 -15.44
C THR A 35 -6.94 9.57 -15.85
N ALA A 36 -7.84 9.53 -14.85
CA ALA A 36 -9.28 9.65 -15.09
C ALA A 36 -9.61 11.08 -15.51
N THR A 37 -9.62 11.34 -16.82
CA THR A 37 -10.16 12.59 -17.37
C THR A 37 -11.68 12.53 -17.30
N LEU A 38 -12.29 13.41 -16.49
CA LEU A 38 -13.75 13.52 -16.42
C LEU A 38 -14.31 13.87 -17.80
N PRO A 39 -15.40 13.22 -18.26
CA PRO A 39 -16.05 13.60 -19.51
C PRO A 39 -16.63 15.03 -19.40
N PRO A 40 -16.71 15.77 -20.52
CA PRO A 40 -17.28 17.12 -20.52
C PRO A 40 -18.72 17.10 -20.00
N THR A 41 -19.00 17.95 -19.01
CA THR A 41 -20.30 18.07 -18.36
C THR A 41 -21.37 18.42 -19.40
N LYS A 42 -22.35 17.52 -19.60
CA LYS A 42 -23.52 17.76 -20.45
C LYS A 42 -24.29 18.99 -19.93
N VAL A 43 -24.42 20.02 -20.77
CA VAL A 43 -25.24 21.20 -20.47
C VAL A 43 -26.70 20.75 -20.30
N GLY A 44 -27.29 21.03 -19.14
CA GLY A 44 -28.68 20.67 -18.81
C GLY A 44 -28.88 19.83 -17.55
N TYR A 45 -27.83 19.50 -16.81
CA TYR A 45 -27.99 18.91 -15.48
C TYR A 45 -28.35 20.00 -14.46
N VAL A 46 -29.62 20.02 -14.03
CA VAL A 46 -30.03 20.75 -12.82
C VAL A 46 -29.86 19.76 -11.66
N PRO A 47 -28.87 19.96 -10.76
CA PRO A 47 -28.73 19.10 -9.59
C PRO A 47 -30.01 19.15 -8.76
N PRO A 48 -30.48 18.01 -8.22
CA PRO A 48 -31.61 18.01 -7.31
C PRO A 48 -31.32 18.93 -6.11
N THR A 49 -32.33 19.67 -5.67
CA THR A 49 -32.26 20.48 -4.44
C THR A 49 -31.83 19.58 -3.28
N LEU A 50 -30.75 19.98 -2.59
CA LEU A 50 -30.24 19.24 -1.43
C LEU A 50 -31.35 19.15 -0.38
N THR A 51 -31.85 17.95 -0.15
CA THR A 51 -32.78 17.67 0.95
C THR A 51 -31.98 17.78 2.25
N ALA A 52 -32.50 18.51 3.25
CA ALA A 52 -31.83 18.69 4.53
C ALA A 52 -31.47 17.33 5.14
N THR A 53 -30.19 17.13 5.49
CA THR A 53 -29.73 15.97 6.23
C THR A 53 -30.48 15.88 7.56
N PRO A 54 -31.06 14.72 7.93
CA PRO A 54 -31.69 14.58 9.23
C PRO A 54 -30.70 14.90 10.36
N ALA A 55 -31.20 15.52 11.43
CA ALA A 55 -30.38 15.87 12.59
C ALA A 55 -29.70 14.61 13.17
N ILE A 56 -28.41 14.73 13.48
CA ILE A 56 -27.67 13.68 14.17
C ILE A 56 -28.35 13.34 15.49
N THR A 57 -28.83 12.10 15.61
CA THR A 57 -29.29 11.56 16.88
C THR A 57 -28.04 11.17 17.67
N SER A 58 -27.89 11.67 18.90
CA SER A 58 -26.77 11.29 19.77
C SER A 58 -26.84 9.79 20.05
N THR A 59 -25.93 9.02 19.46
CA THR A 59 -25.75 7.61 19.78
C THR A 59 -25.34 7.49 21.25
N PRO A 60 -25.98 6.62 22.05
CA PRO A 60 -25.51 6.37 23.41
C PRO A 60 -24.06 5.87 23.37
N THR A 61 -23.16 6.57 24.07
CA THR A 61 -21.79 6.10 24.27
C THR A 61 -21.84 4.94 25.26
N PHE A 62 -21.68 3.72 24.76
CA PHE A 62 -21.51 2.56 25.62
C PHE A 62 -20.15 2.69 26.33
N VAL A 63 -20.16 2.70 27.66
CA VAL A 63 -18.94 2.58 28.45
C VAL A 63 -18.54 1.10 28.39
N VAL A 64 -17.51 0.80 27.60
CA VAL A 64 -16.99 -0.57 27.51
C VAL A 64 -16.15 -0.82 28.77
N THR A 65 -16.69 -1.64 29.68
CA THR A 65 -15.97 -2.16 30.85
C THR A 65 -15.15 -3.40 30.45
N ILE A 66 -14.20 -3.25 29.52
CA ILE A 66 -13.20 -4.31 29.32
C ILE A 66 -12.25 -4.31 30.52
N ASP A 67 -11.93 -5.50 31.04
CA ASP A 67 -10.81 -5.65 31.97
C ASP A 67 -9.55 -5.12 31.26
N PRO A 68 -8.75 -4.21 31.86
CA PRO A 68 -7.53 -3.70 31.26
C PRO A 68 -6.49 -4.78 30.95
N ASN A 69 -6.64 -5.98 31.54
CA ASN A 69 -5.82 -7.15 31.26
C ASN A 69 -6.42 -8.09 30.21
N CYS A 70 -7.65 -7.85 29.75
CA CYS A 70 -8.23 -8.58 28.64
C CYS A 70 -7.48 -8.20 27.36
N LYS A 71 -6.85 -9.19 26.74
CA LYS A 71 -6.22 -9.06 25.42
C LYS A 71 -6.94 -9.99 24.47
N ASP A 72 -7.59 -9.42 23.46
CA ASP A 72 -8.12 -10.22 22.36
C ASP A 72 -6.94 -10.83 21.59
N SER A 73 -6.92 -12.15 21.50
CA SER A 73 -5.95 -12.89 20.72
C SER A 73 -6.65 -14.00 19.95
N ALA A 74 -6.11 -14.31 18.78
CA ALA A 74 -6.50 -15.48 18.02
C ALA A 74 -5.32 -15.93 17.15
N VAL A 75 -5.15 -17.24 17.01
CA VAL A 75 -4.18 -17.85 16.10
C VAL A 75 -4.94 -18.51 14.96
N LEU A 76 -4.54 -18.20 13.71
CA LEU A 76 -5.05 -18.90 12.54
C LEU A 76 -4.55 -20.34 12.56
N VAL A 77 -5.49 -21.29 12.55
CA VAL A 77 -5.18 -22.72 12.47
C VAL A 77 -5.01 -23.12 11.00
N ARG A 78 -6.01 -22.79 10.17
CA ARG A 78 -6.03 -23.10 8.73
C ARG A 78 -7.14 -22.38 7.98
N ASP A 79 -6.99 -22.34 6.67
CA ASP A 79 -8.11 -22.22 5.75
C ASP A 79 -8.96 -23.49 5.77
N VAL A 80 -10.26 -23.37 6.03
CA VAL A 80 -11.21 -24.49 6.00
C VAL A 80 -11.77 -24.67 4.60
N THR A 81 -12.05 -23.57 3.89
CA THR A 81 -12.42 -23.60 2.48
C THR A 81 -11.44 -22.76 1.66
N ILE A 82 -11.28 -23.12 0.38
CA ILE A 82 -10.48 -22.37 -0.60
C ILE A 82 -9.04 -22.15 -0.10
N PRO A 83 -8.25 -23.22 0.09
CA PRO A 83 -6.84 -23.08 0.46
C PRO A 83 -6.06 -22.31 -0.62
N ASP A 84 -4.85 -21.89 -0.27
CA ASP A 84 -3.97 -21.17 -1.19
C ASP A 84 -3.77 -21.93 -2.51
N GLY A 85 -3.81 -21.17 -3.62
CA GLY A 85 -3.68 -21.73 -4.97
C GLY A 85 -4.97 -22.36 -5.53
N THR A 86 -6.10 -22.28 -4.81
CA THR A 86 -7.40 -22.69 -5.37
C THR A 86 -7.72 -21.87 -6.63
N LYS A 87 -7.92 -22.55 -7.75
CA LYS A 87 -8.31 -21.91 -9.01
C LYS A 87 -9.82 -21.70 -9.03
N MET A 88 -10.24 -20.46 -9.26
CA MET A 88 -11.65 -20.06 -9.33
C MET A 88 -11.99 -19.59 -10.75
N GLN A 89 -13.22 -19.82 -11.19
CA GLN A 89 -13.70 -19.30 -12.47
C GLN A 89 -14.17 -17.84 -12.34
N PRO A 90 -14.13 -17.05 -13.43
CA PRO A 90 -14.71 -15.70 -13.42
C PRO A 90 -16.20 -15.72 -13.09
N GLY A 91 -16.61 -14.91 -12.11
CA GLY A 91 -18.02 -14.80 -11.67
C GLY A 91 -18.49 -15.92 -10.73
N GLU A 92 -17.62 -16.86 -10.36
CA GLU A 92 -17.95 -17.91 -9.39
C GLU A 92 -18.19 -17.32 -7.99
N THR A 93 -19.37 -17.59 -7.43
CA THR A 93 -19.69 -17.21 -6.04
C THR A 93 -19.14 -18.25 -5.09
N PHE A 94 -18.50 -17.83 -4.01
CA PHE A 94 -17.89 -18.73 -3.05
C PHE A 94 -18.06 -18.26 -1.60
N THR A 95 -17.85 -19.18 -0.66
CA THR A 95 -17.76 -18.87 0.78
C THR A 95 -16.40 -19.29 1.30
N LYS A 96 -15.66 -18.33 1.86
CA LYS A 96 -14.37 -18.54 2.51
C LYS A 96 -14.59 -18.75 4.01
N THR A 97 -14.00 -19.81 4.54
CA THR A 97 -14.10 -20.19 5.94
C THR A 97 -12.70 -20.42 6.49
N TRP A 98 -12.46 -19.91 7.69
CA TRP A 98 -11.21 -20.05 8.42
C TRP A 98 -11.47 -20.64 9.80
N GLU A 99 -10.47 -21.32 10.32
CA GLU A 99 -10.47 -21.85 11.68
C GLU A 99 -9.45 -21.09 12.52
N PHE A 100 -9.90 -20.61 13.69
CA PHE A 100 -9.08 -19.89 14.65
C PHE A 100 -9.17 -20.54 16.04
N ILE A 101 -8.14 -20.35 16.85
CA ILE A 101 -8.14 -20.64 18.29
C ILE A 101 -7.88 -19.34 19.05
N ASN A 102 -8.57 -19.16 20.18
CA ASN A 102 -8.31 -18.10 21.16
C ASN A 102 -7.25 -18.57 22.16
#